data_AF-A0A8S9TJP1-F1
#
_entry.id   AF-A0A8S9TJP1-F1
#
_cell.length_a   1.000
_cell.length_b   1.000
_cell.length_c   1.000
_cell.angle_alpha   90.00
_cell.angle_beta   90.00
_cell.angle_gamma   90.00
#
_symmetry.space_group_name_H-M   'P 1'
#
loop_
_entity.id
_entity.type
_entity.pdbx_description
1 polymer ?
#
loop_
_entity_poly.entity_id
_entity_poly.type
_entity_poly.pdbx_seq_one_letter_code
_entity_poly.pdbx_strand_id
1 'polypeptide(L)'
;MNRLDYRLERALSSSSALDDDAPYSGRGSECFDMDMDEEEALRKAARAGIQLLEANKALNEEVLALREQVAVLEHERPKLRAHLKMREQELASATENRKCLLMEASALHNELKAKSILVTDLLEKEDLLKQQVANAETAKTLAENQIKVLESELEQLKTDTAKAESAEQNYAVTNPAATYDANQSSVFTYMDYEELQNRLHTTSEENEAHTLEVKSLRKEVETMRRKVSKQPEFVAHIERLEKRNEKLQSANDTLREERMEEQAVLDSLRSMNLVYKKIAESRPFATDCTCSQQPEEADSLTLGVTVRDVLIETNMKLEAELRELRSTMDLPHLSENAEEEVLEQALKRVASNSSNGSAASECSSGSGSQGTANERLSRKLQIVNEKFNLSKEMLRHTKVQWCAAIASQKALEECNKSAQEEIFRLTHQLDYHIAALADANVDDKEKQIRALVDEEESSKWTEESAPFPAPPGDLNSPLIRRFLDQWTTDNFKVMALTDWLHNSIRGTGRATPMRLVDLSSEIAAGFTQLLVPIMRERHGISVSIYRRDSVHVLSDLVLQTNHPSVTMQSYSSAAFRDKVVPTDPHDPDESCEPEVDSASFRTRGSSGDSIILKGEPQFLYG
;
A
#
# COMPACT_ATOMS: atom_id res chain seq x y z
N MET A 1 47.34 4.45 -24.98
CA MET A 1 48.23 4.80 -26.10
C MET A 1 47.75 6.11 -26.72
N ASN A 2 48.67 7.07 -26.87
CA ASN A 2 48.63 8.31 -27.66
C ASN A 2 47.67 9.44 -27.27
N ARG A 3 48.13 10.31 -26.34
CA ARG A 3 47.84 11.76 -26.40
C ARG A 3 48.86 12.62 -25.63
N LEU A 4 50.15 12.30 -25.73
CA LEU A 4 51.24 13.10 -25.14
C LEU A 4 52.30 13.61 -26.13
N ASP A 5 52.08 13.53 -27.44
CA ASP A 5 53.13 13.84 -28.44
C ASP A 5 52.95 15.13 -29.26
N TYR A 6 52.07 16.06 -28.89
CA TYR A 6 51.85 17.28 -29.71
C TYR A 6 52.30 18.61 -29.08
N ARG A 7 53.23 18.60 -28.12
CA ARG A 7 53.68 19.85 -27.48
C ARG A 7 55.19 20.11 -27.43
N LEU A 8 56.00 19.32 -28.13
CA LEU A 8 57.45 19.45 -28.14
C LEU A 8 58.10 19.85 -29.48
N GLU A 9 57.32 20.23 -30.50
CA GLU A 9 57.89 20.59 -31.83
C GLU A 9 57.74 22.07 -32.25
N ARG A 10 57.33 23.00 -31.38
CA ARG A 10 57.13 24.41 -31.78
C ARG A 10 58.08 25.44 -31.20
N ALA A 11 59.25 25.04 -30.71
CA ALA A 11 60.21 25.96 -30.12
C ALA A 11 61.62 25.93 -30.75
N LEU A 12 61.77 25.46 -32.00
CA LEU A 12 63.07 25.44 -32.71
C LEU A 12 63.01 26.01 -34.14
N SER A 13 62.16 27.00 -34.40
CA SER A 13 62.19 27.72 -35.67
C SER A 13 61.72 29.15 -35.50
N SER A 14 62.68 30.06 -35.23
CA SER A 14 62.75 31.44 -35.73
C SER A 14 63.75 32.25 -34.89
N SER A 15 65.04 32.03 -35.12
CA SER A 15 66.08 33.03 -34.82
C SER A 15 66.78 33.33 -36.13
N SER A 16 66.31 34.35 -36.83
CA SER A 16 66.89 34.91 -38.04
C SER A 16 66.44 36.36 -38.16
N ALA A 17 67.22 37.25 -37.54
CA ALA A 17 67.48 38.64 -37.96
C ALA A 17 68.18 39.36 -36.80
N LEU A 18 69.52 39.34 -36.80
CA LEU A 18 70.31 40.33 -36.07
C LEU A 18 70.65 41.41 -37.10
N ASP A 19 70.11 42.61 -36.87
CA ASP A 19 70.62 43.83 -37.50
C ASP A 19 71.79 44.37 -36.66
N ASP A 20 72.88 44.65 -37.36
CA ASP A 20 74.01 45.49 -36.98
C ASP A 20 73.54 46.90 -36.62
N ASP A 21 74.06 47.47 -35.53
CA ASP A 21 74.82 48.74 -35.58
C ASP A 21 75.27 49.17 -34.17
N ALA A 22 76.60 49.30 -34.01
CA ALA A 22 77.29 50.04 -32.94
C ALA A 22 77.23 51.57 -33.27
N PRO A 23 77.70 52.56 -32.45
CA PRO A 23 78.94 52.49 -31.67
C PRO A 23 79.06 53.29 -30.34
N TYR A 24 79.99 52.81 -29.51
CA TYR A 24 81.03 53.55 -28.78
C TYR A 24 80.82 55.02 -28.33
N SER A 25 80.82 55.22 -27.01
CA SER A 25 81.47 56.32 -26.25
C SER A 25 81.36 55.93 -24.76
N GLY A 26 82.36 56.01 -23.88
CA GLY A 26 83.62 56.71 -23.89
C GLY A 26 83.87 57.25 -22.47
N ARG A 27 84.78 56.59 -21.73
CA ARG A 27 85.71 57.19 -20.77
C ARG A 27 85.15 57.83 -19.46
N GLY A 28 85.39 57.12 -18.35
CA GLY A 28 86.11 57.64 -17.17
C GLY A 28 85.30 58.30 -16.06
N SER A 29 85.13 57.60 -14.93
CA SER A 29 85.04 58.21 -13.59
C SER A 29 85.24 57.12 -12.54
N GLU A 30 86.49 56.91 -12.11
CA GLU A 30 86.81 56.16 -10.90
C GLU A 30 86.88 57.11 -9.69
N CYS A 31 86.60 56.53 -8.52
CA CYS A 31 86.82 57.06 -7.17
C CYS A 31 85.69 57.93 -6.61
N PHE A 32 84.63 57.28 -6.08
CA PHE A 32 83.87 57.61 -4.84
C PHE A 32 82.58 56.77 -4.64
N ASP A 33 82.31 55.76 -5.50
CA ASP A 33 81.03 55.00 -5.48
C ASP A 33 81.01 53.65 -4.73
N MET A 34 82.14 53.15 -4.23
CA MET A 34 82.16 51.78 -3.67
C MET A 34 81.40 51.60 -2.34
N ASP A 35 81.40 52.59 -1.44
CA ASP A 35 80.78 52.44 -0.11
C ASP A 35 79.24 52.62 -0.14
N MET A 36 78.72 53.37 -1.12
CA MET A 36 77.27 53.52 -1.33
C MET A 36 76.65 52.24 -1.91
N ASP A 37 77.43 51.47 -2.67
CA ASP A 37 77.01 50.17 -3.22
C ASP A 37 76.95 49.09 -2.13
N GLU A 38 77.86 49.10 -1.15
CA GLU A 38 77.84 48.15 -0.02
C GLU A 38 76.67 48.38 0.93
N GLU A 39 76.38 49.65 1.27
CA GLU A 39 75.25 49.96 2.16
C GLU A 39 73.90 49.63 1.49
N GLU A 40 73.75 49.92 0.19
CA GLU A 40 72.55 49.55 -0.55
C GLU A 40 72.43 48.02 -0.74
N ALA A 41 73.54 47.31 -0.92
CA ALA A 41 73.56 45.85 -0.93
C ALA A 41 73.15 45.26 0.43
N LEU A 42 73.62 45.82 1.55
CA LEU A 42 73.21 45.44 2.90
C LEU A 42 71.72 45.68 3.14
N ARG A 43 71.17 46.82 2.70
CA ARG A 43 69.72 47.08 2.79
C ARG A 43 68.90 46.12 1.92
N LYS A 44 69.38 45.77 0.72
CA LYS A 44 68.73 44.76 -0.14
C LYS A 44 68.79 43.37 0.50
N ALA A 45 69.91 42.98 1.08
CA ALA A 45 70.07 41.71 1.79
C ALA A 45 69.18 41.64 3.05
N ALA A 46 69.10 42.71 3.84
CA ALA A 46 68.22 42.79 5.01
C ALA A 46 66.74 42.69 4.61
N ARG A 47 66.32 43.35 3.52
CA ARG A 47 64.96 43.23 2.97
C ARG A 47 64.65 41.82 2.48
N ALA A 48 65.58 41.19 1.76
CA ALA A 48 65.45 39.79 1.36
C ALA A 48 65.37 38.85 2.58
N GLY A 49 66.14 39.13 3.64
CA GLY A 49 66.10 38.40 4.90
C GLY A 49 64.74 38.49 5.60
N ILE A 50 64.15 39.70 5.67
CA ILE A 50 62.79 39.90 6.22
C ILE A 50 61.76 39.14 5.39
N GLN A 51 61.81 39.25 4.06
CA GLN A 51 60.89 38.54 3.17
C GLN A 51 61.00 37.01 3.34
N LEU A 52 62.20 36.48 3.55
CA LEU A 52 62.42 35.06 3.80
C LEU A 52 61.86 34.63 5.17
N LEU A 53 61.95 35.47 6.19
CA LEU A 53 61.34 35.22 7.49
C LEU A 53 59.80 35.25 7.42
N GLU A 54 59.23 36.19 6.67
CA GLU A 54 57.79 36.25 6.41
C GLU A 54 57.29 35.01 5.65
N ALA A 55 58.03 34.57 4.62
CA ALA A 55 57.72 33.34 3.90
C ALA A 55 57.83 32.10 4.80
N ASN A 56 58.85 32.00 5.65
CA ASN A 56 58.97 30.92 6.63
C ASN A 56 57.84 30.93 7.67
N LYS A 57 57.39 32.12 8.09
CA LYS A 57 56.23 32.25 8.99
C LYS A 57 54.96 31.75 8.31
N ALA A 58 54.69 32.17 7.08
CA ALA A 58 53.53 31.72 6.31
C ALA A 58 53.55 30.20 6.09
N LEU A 59 54.72 29.63 5.77
CA LEU A 59 54.89 28.19 5.62
C LEU A 59 54.61 27.44 6.94
N ASN A 60 55.07 27.98 8.07
CA ASN A 60 54.78 27.39 9.38
C ASN A 60 53.30 27.43 9.73
N GLU A 61 52.60 28.52 9.40
CA GLU A 61 51.14 28.61 9.56
C GLU A 61 50.42 27.56 8.69
N GLU A 62 50.86 27.36 7.45
CA GLU A 62 50.32 26.32 6.57
C GLU A 62 50.59 24.91 7.10
N VAL A 63 51.81 24.62 7.57
CA VAL A 63 52.16 23.33 8.18
C VAL A 63 51.30 23.05 9.43
N LEU A 64 51.02 24.07 10.25
CA LEU A 64 50.12 23.92 11.40
C LEU A 64 48.69 23.63 10.96
N ALA A 65 48.16 24.36 9.98
CA ALA A 65 46.82 24.12 9.44
C ALA A 65 46.68 22.71 8.85
N LEU A 66 47.69 22.22 8.12
CA LEU A 66 47.72 20.86 7.58
C LEU A 66 47.78 19.80 8.69
N ARG A 67 48.54 20.05 9.77
CA ARG A 67 48.59 19.14 10.92
C ARG A 67 47.25 19.05 11.64
N GLU A 68 46.54 20.17 11.79
CA GLU A 68 45.19 20.18 12.36
C GLU A 68 44.21 19.37 11.49
N GLN A 69 44.27 19.52 10.16
CA GLN A 69 43.44 18.72 9.24
C GLN A 69 43.76 17.23 9.34
N VAL A 70 45.03 16.85 9.41
CA VAL A 70 45.45 15.45 9.61
C VAL A 70 44.88 14.90 10.93
N ALA A 71 44.95 15.67 12.02
CA ALA A 71 44.41 15.25 13.31
C ALA A 71 42.88 15.02 13.27
N VAL A 72 42.14 15.85 12.53
CA VAL A 72 40.69 15.65 12.31
C VAL A 72 40.44 14.35 11.54
N LEU A 73 41.16 14.13 10.43
CA LEU A 73 41.02 12.92 9.63
C LEU A 73 41.41 11.65 10.39
N GLU A 74 42.46 11.71 11.21
CA GLU A 74 42.86 10.61 12.10
C GLU A 74 41.79 10.26 13.13
N HIS A 75 41.04 11.26 13.61
CA HIS A 75 39.93 11.07 14.54
C HIS A 75 38.66 10.53 13.85
N GLU A 76 38.39 10.92 12.61
CA GLU A 76 37.22 10.47 11.85
C GLU A 76 37.38 9.05 11.30
N ARG A 77 38.59 8.67 10.87
CA ARG A 77 38.89 7.34 10.32
C ARG A 77 38.38 6.16 11.18
N PRO A 78 38.63 6.08 12.50
CA PRO A 78 38.13 4.97 13.31
C PRO A 78 36.60 4.99 13.45
N LYS A 79 35.96 6.17 13.46
CA LYS A 79 34.49 6.29 13.52
C LYS A 79 33.85 5.72 12.26
N LEU A 80 34.38 6.08 11.09
CA LEU A 80 33.91 5.55 9.81
C LEU A 80 34.12 4.04 9.71
N ARG A 81 35.26 3.52 10.18
CA ARG A 81 35.51 2.06 10.23
C ARG A 81 34.53 1.34 11.16
N ALA A 82 34.21 1.92 12.32
CA ALA A 82 33.23 1.35 13.24
C ALA A 82 31.82 1.32 12.62
N HIS A 83 31.43 2.40 11.93
CA HIS A 83 30.16 2.45 11.19
C HIS A 83 30.11 1.42 10.05
N LEU A 84 31.18 1.28 9.27
CA LEU A 84 31.25 0.26 8.21
C LEU A 84 31.09 -1.15 8.79
N LYS A 85 31.80 -1.48 9.87
CA LYS A 85 31.70 -2.78 10.52
C LYS A 85 30.29 -3.07 11.05
N MET A 86 29.62 -2.05 11.60
CA MET A 86 28.21 -2.17 12.03
C MET A 86 27.29 -2.46 10.84
N ARG A 87 27.47 -1.74 9.72
CA ARG A 87 26.69 -1.97 8.50
C ARG A 87 26.96 -3.35 7.88
N GLU A 88 28.19 -3.83 7.90
CA GLU A 88 28.54 -5.18 7.45
C GLU A 88 27.82 -6.25 8.30
N GLN A 89 27.76 -6.05 9.63
CA GLN A 89 27.04 -6.96 10.52
C GLN A 89 25.51 -6.91 10.30
N GLU A 90 24.95 -5.73 10.09
CA GLU A 90 23.53 -5.57 9.73
C GLU A 90 23.21 -6.28 8.42
N LEU A 91 24.04 -6.10 7.39
CA LEU A 91 23.91 -6.79 6.11
C LEU A 91 23.98 -8.31 6.28
N ALA A 92 24.96 -8.82 7.03
CA ALA A 92 25.06 -10.24 7.30
C ALA A 92 23.78 -10.78 7.96
N SER A 93 23.25 -10.08 8.97
CA SER A 93 22.00 -10.46 9.63
C SER A 93 20.78 -10.42 8.69
N ALA A 94 20.70 -9.41 7.81
CA ALA A 94 19.65 -9.28 6.82
C ALA A 94 19.71 -10.39 5.77
N THR A 95 20.92 -10.76 5.31
CA THR A 95 21.09 -11.88 4.37
C THR A 95 20.67 -13.21 4.98
N GLU A 96 20.96 -13.45 6.26
CA GLU A 96 20.56 -14.68 6.93
C GLU A 96 19.04 -14.73 7.16
N ASN A 97 18.43 -13.62 7.60
CA ASN A 97 16.98 -13.49 7.69
C ASN A 97 16.29 -13.76 6.34
N ARG A 98 16.86 -13.26 5.23
CA ARG A 98 16.35 -13.54 3.88
C ARG A 98 16.40 -15.03 3.54
N LYS A 99 17.47 -15.74 3.91
CA LYS A 99 17.55 -17.20 3.70
C LYS A 99 16.48 -17.93 4.51
N CYS A 100 16.30 -17.58 5.78
CA CYS A 100 15.25 -18.19 6.63
C CYS A 100 13.85 -17.98 6.03
N LEU A 101 13.52 -16.76 5.60
CA LEU A 101 12.24 -16.45 4.97
C LEU A 101 12.03 -17.21 3.67
N LEU A 102 13.08 -17.37 2.85
CA LEU A 102 13.00 -18.17 1.62
C LEU A 102 12.75 -19.65 1.92
N MET A 103 13.39 -20.22 2.94
CA MET A 103 13.13 -21.60 3.35
C MET A 103 11.69 -21.77 3.85
N GLU A 104 11.20 -20.84 4.67
CA GLU A 104 9.82 -20.85 5.18
C GLU A 104 8.81 -20.73 4.05
N ALA A 105 9.01 -19.79 3.11
CA ALA A 105 8.17 -19.64 1.93
C ALA A 105 8.14 -20.92 1.07
N SER A 106 9.30 -21.58 0.91
CA SER A 106 9.39 -22.85 0.18
C SER A 106 8.62 -23.99 0.89
N ALA A 107 8.65 -24.03 2.22
CA ALA A 107 7.93 -25.02 3.02
C ALA A 107 6.42 -24.79 2.94
N LEU A 108 5.96 -23.54 3.09
CA LEU A 108 4.55 -23.17 2.95
C LEU A 108 4.02 -23.46 1.53
N HIS A 109 4.83 -23.20 0.50
CA HIS A 109 4.45 -23.55 -0.88
C HIS A 109 4.27 -25.06 -1.06
N ASN A 110 5.16 -25.87 -0.50
CA ASN A 110 5.03 -27.33 -0.55
C ASN A 110 3.80 -27.82 0.22
N GLU A 111 3.49 -27.22 1.38
CA GLU A 111 2.29 -27.56 2.14
C GLU A 111 1.01 -27.17 1.39
N LEU A 112 0.98 -25.98 0.79
CA LEU A 112 -0.13 -25.54 -0.06
C LEU A 112 -0.34 -26.49 -1.24
N LYS A 113 0.74 -26.92 -1.88
CA LYS A 113 0.69 -27.90 -2.96
C LYS A 113 0.13 -29.24 -2.48
N ALA A 114 0.56 -29.73 -1.31
CA ALA A 114 0.02 -30.96 -0.73
C ALA A 114 -1.47 -30.84 -0.40
N LYS A 115 -1.90 -29.70 0.18
CA LYS A 115 -3.31 -29.41 0.44
C LYS A 115 -4.13 -29.32 -0.84
N SER A 116 -3.58 -28.71 -1.90
CA SER A 116 -4.23 -28.64 -3.21
C SER A 116 -4.47 -30.04 -3.79
N ILE A 117 -3.49 -30.94 -3.68
CA ILE A 117 -3.64 -32.34 -4.13
C ILE A 117 -4.72 -33.05 -3.30
N LEU A 118 -4.74 -32.84 -1.98
CA LEU A 118 -5.79 -33.41 -1.14
C LEU A 118 -7.19 -32.92 -1.52
N VAL A 119 -7.33 -31.64 -1.84
CA VAL A 119 -8.62 -31.07 -2.29
C VAL A 119 -9.05 -31.68 -3.62
N THR A 120 -8.13 -31.85 -4.59
CA THR A 120 -8.46 -32.51 -5.85
C THR A 120 -8.90 -33.96 -5.63
N ASP A 121 -8.20 -34.72 -4.78
CA ASP A 121 -8.57 -36.10 -4.45
C ASP A 121 -9.94 -36.21 -3.77
N LEU A 122 -10.29 -35.22 -2.94
CA LEU A 122 -11.60 -35.18 -2.27
C LEU A 122 -12.72 -34.83 -3.25
N LEU A 123 -12.49 -33.90 -4.18
CA LEU A 123 -13.45 -33.56 -5.23
C LEU A 123 -13.70 -34.76 -6.16
N GLU A 124 -12.65 -35.48 -6.56
CA GLU A 124 -12.79 -36.71 -7.37
C GLU A 124 -13.63 -37.78 -6.66
N LYS A 125 -13.44 -37.94 -5.33
CA LYS A 125 -14.26 -38.86 -4.52
C LYS A 125 -15.70 -38.39 -4.39
N GLU A 126 -15.93 -37.10 -4.23
CA GLU A 126 -17.27 -36.52 -4.18
C GLU A 126 -18.02 -36.76 -5.48
N ASP A 127 -17.38 -36.55 -6.62
CA ASP A 127 -17.95 -36.78 -7.94
C ASP A 127 -18.27 -38.27 -8.17
N LEU A 128 -17.38 -39.18 -7.73
CA LEU A 128 -17.63 -40.62 -7.76
C LEU A 128 -18.87 -40.99 -6.93
N LEU A 129 -18.99 -40.44 -5.72
CA LEU A 129 -20.14 -40.69 -4.85
C LEU A 129 -21.43 -40.13 -5.45
N LYS A 130 -21.41 -38.91 -6.01
CA LYS A 130 -22.57 -38.35 -6.74
C LYS A 130 -23.00 -39.25 -7.88
N GLN A 131 -22.05 -39.80 -8.63
CA GLN A 131 -22.35 -40.75 -9.71
C GLN A 131 -22.95 -42.05 -9.18
N GLN A 132 -22.46 -42.58 -8.05
CA GLN A 132 -23.06 -43.75 -7.39
C GLN A 132 -24.49 -43.49 -6.91
N VAL A 133 -24.75 -42.31 -6.31
CA VAL A 133 -26.11 -41.92 -5.88
C VAL A 133 -27.04 -41.82 -7.09
N ALA A 134 -26.63 -41.16 -8.17
CA ALA A 134 -27.42 -41.08 -9.39
C ALA A 134 -27.73 -42.47 -9.98
N ASN A 135 -26.74 -43.37 -10.01
CA ASN A 135 -26.95 -44.75 -10.44
C ASN A 135 -27.94 -45.49 -9.53
N ALA A 136 -27.82 -45.33 -8.21
CA ALA A 136 -28.74 -45.94 -7.24
C ALA A 136 -30.18 -45.39 -7.39
N GLU A 137 -30.34 -44.08 -7.63
CA GLU A 137 -31.64 -43.47 -7.91
C GLU A 137 -32.25 -44.03 -9.19
N THR A 138 -31.49 -44.14 -10.27
CA THR A 138 -32.01 -44.76 -11.51
C THR A 138 -32.42 -46.22 -11.29
N ALA A 139 -31.62 -47.01 -10.57
CA ALA A 139 -31.96 -48.39 -10.22
C ALA A 139 -33.23 -48.47 -9.36
N LYS A 140 -33.38 -47.57 -8.38
CA LYS A 140 -34.59 -47.45 -7.55
C LYS A 140 -35.81 -47.14 -8.41
N THR A 141 -35.75 -46.15 -9.30
CA THR A 141 -36.89 -45.82 -10.17
C THR A 141 -37.28 -46.98 -11.09
N LEU A 142 -36.31 -47.76 -11.58
CA LEU A 142 -36.57 -48.96 -12.37
C LEU A 142 -37.27 -50.05 -11.54
N ALA A 143 -36.81 -50.29 -10.32
CA ALA A 143 -37.46 -51.23 -9.40
C ALA A 143 -38.88 -50.80 -9.01
N GLU A 144 -39.09 -49.52 -8.72
CA GLU A 144 -40.43 -48.97 -8.44
C GLU A 144 -41.39 -49.15 -9.64
N ASN A 145 -40.89 -48.97 -10.87
CA ASN A 145 -41.69 -49.22 -12.07
C ASN A 145 -42.02 -50.71 -12.23
N GLN A 146 -41.08 -51.62 -11.95
CA GLN A 146 -41.33 -53.06 -11.97
C GLN A 146 -42.38 -53.47 -10.93
N ILE A 147 -42.29 -52.92 -9.71
CA ILE A 147 -43.28 -53.18 -8.64
C ILE A 147 -44.67 -52.73 -9.10
N LYS A 148 -44.82 -51.54 -9.67
CA LYS A 148 -46.11 -51.05 -10.19
C LYS A 148 -46.70 -51.96 -11.27
N VAL A 149 -45.86 -52.52 -12.15
CA VAL A 149 -46.31 -53.48 -13.17
C VAL A 149 -46.82 -54.75 -12.48
N LEU A 150 -46.07 -55.33 -11.55
CA LEU A 150 -46.47 -56.53 -10.81
C LEU A 150 -47.75 -56.30 -9.99
N GLU A 151 -47.91 -55.15 -9.36
CA GLU A 151 -49.14 -54.77 -8.65
C GLU A 151 -50.34 -54.74 -9.60
N SER A 152 -50.17 -54.19 -10.81
CA SER A 152 -51.24 -54.18 -11.82
C SER A 152 -51.59 -55.58 -12.33
N GLU A 153 -50.61 -56.47 -12.51
CA GLU A 153 -50.84 -57.87 -12.88
C GLU A 153 -51.56 -58.64 -11.77
N LEU A 154 -51.21 -58.38 -10.51
CA LEU A 154 -51.87 -58.97 -9.35
C LEU A 154 -53.33 -58.53 -9.24
N GLU A 155 -53.62 -57.25 -9.42
CA GLU A 155 -55.00 -56.74 -9.43
C GLU A 155 -55.79 -57.30 -10.61
N GLN A 156 -55.19 -57.41 -11.80
CA GLN A 156 -55.81 -58.07 -12.95
C GLN A 156 -56.20 -59.52 -12.61
N LEU A 157 -55.26 -60.30 -12.05
CA LEU A 157 -55.49 -61.68 -11.61
C LEU A 157 -56.60 -61.78 -10.55
N LYS A 158 -56.66 -60.86 -9.58
CA LYS A 158 -57.76 -60.80 -8.60
C LYS A 158 -59.11 -60.55 -9.27
N THR A 159 -59.17 -59.63 -10.24
CA THR A 159 -60.43 -59.39 -10.96
C THR A 159 -60.85 -60.59 -11.80
N ASP A 160 -59.90 -61.31 -12.39
CA ASP A 160 -60.18 -62.47 -13.23
C ASP A 160 -60.55 -63.71 -12.40
N THR A 161 -59.96 -63.90 -11.22
CA THR A 161 -60.40 -64.91 -10.24
C THR A 161 -61.77 -64.59 -9.66
N ALA A 162 -62.07 -63.34 -9.32
CA ALA A 162 -63.42 -62.95 -8.89
C ALA A 162 -64.49 -63.19 -9.98
N LYS A 163 -64.15 -63.00 -11.26
CA LYS A 163 -65.02 -63.37 -12.38
C LYS A 163 -65.17 -64.90 -12.49
N ALA A 164 -64.12 -65.68 -12.26
CA ALA A 164 -64.19 -67.15 -12.24
C ALA A 164 -65.03 -67.69 -11.07
N GLU A 165 -64.88 -67.13 -9.87
CA GLU A 165 -65.70 -67.47 -8.69
C GLU A 165 -67.18 -67.09 -8.89
N SER A 166 -67.48 -66.02 -9.63
CA SER A 166 -68.85 -65.67 -10.03
C SER A 166 -69.45 -66.63 -11.08
N ALA A 167 -68.61 -67.37 -11.82
CA ALA A 167 -69.02 -68.40 -12.76
C ALA A 167 -69.15 -69.81 -12.13
N GLU A 168 -68.54 -70.05 -10.96
CA GLU A 168 -68.55 -71.32 -10.22
C GLU A 168 -69.55 -71.38 -9.05
N GLN A 169 -70.60 -70.55 -9.08
CA GLN A 169 -71.68 -70.48 -8.07
C GLN A 169 -72.63 -71.69 -8.04
N ASN A 170 -72.16 -72.91 -8.34
CA ASN A 170 -72.99 -74.12 -8.32
C ASN A 170 -72.31 -75.40 -7.78
N TYR A 171 -71.23 -75.31 -7.00
CA TYR A 171 -70.84 -76.43 -6.12
C TYR A 171 -70.34 -75.93 -4.77
N ALA A 172 -71.28 -75.72 -3.86
CA ALA A 172 -71.01 -75.72 -2.43
C ALA A 172 -70.77 -77.16 -1.97
N VAL A 173 -69.58 -77.45 -1.45
CA VAL A 173 -69.34 -78.60 -0.59
C VAL A 173 -68.68 -78.13 0.70
N THR A 174 -69.44 -78.29 1.77
CA THR A 174 -69.06 -78.24 3.17
C THR A 174 -67.93 -79.22 3.48
N ASN A 175 -66.97 -78.85 4.35
CA ASN A 175 -66.57 -79.79 5.38
C ASN A 175 -66.17 -79.09 6.70
N PRO A 176 -66.56 -79.65 7.86
CA PRO A 176 -66.56 -79.03 9.16
C PRO A 176 -65.29 -79.37 9.96
N ALA A 177 -65.13 -78.62 11.05
CA ALA A 177 -64.42 -78.99 12.27
C ALA A 177 -62.92 -79.31 12.13
N ALA A 178 -62.11 -78.34 12.51
CA ALA A 178 -60.89 -78.60 13.27
C ALA A 178 -60.65 -77.46 14.26
N THR A 179 -61.34 -77.58 15.39
CA THR A 179 -60.79 -77.32 16.73
C THR A 179 -59.93 -76.07 16.90
N TYR A 180 -60.60 -75.02 17.38
CA TYR A 180 -60.01 -74.07 18.30
C TYR A 180 -59.47 -74.86 19.52
N ASP A 181 -58.18 -75.17 19.54
CA ASP A 181 -57.51 -75.76 20.70
C ASP A 181 -56.98 -74.64 21.59
N ALA A 182 -57.66 -74.47 22.72
CA ALA A 182 -57.31 -73.54 23.78
C ALA A 182 -56.15 -74.08 24.66
N ASN A 183 -55.15 -74.71 24.05
CA ASN A 183 -53.90 -75.19 24.67
C ASN A 183 -52.62 -74.61 24.04
N GLN A 184 -52.70 -73.52 23.25
CA GLN A 184 -51.49 -72.78 22.85
C GLN A 184 -50.86 -71.96 24.00
N SER A 185 -51.05 -72.39 25.25
CA SER A 185 -50.21 -71.97 26.37
C SER A 185 -48.84 -72.63 26.23
N SER A 186 -47.91 -71.88 25.64
CA SER A 186 -46.45 -71.99 25.80
C SER A 186 -45.89 -73.38 26.11
N VAL A 187 -45.75 -74.24 25.10
CA VAL A 187 -44.71 -75.26 25.16
C VAL A 187 -43.50 -74.66 24.47
N PHE A 188 -42.64 -74.01 25.25
CA PHE A 188 -41.32 -73.59 24.78
C PHE A 188 -40.57 -74.86 24.35
N THR A 189 -40.45 -75.06 23.05
CA THR A 189 -39.87 -76.27 22.48
C THR A 189 -38.34 -76.21 22.55
N TYR A 190 -37.69 -77.37 22.43
CA TYR A 190 -36.22 -77.41 22.37
C TYR A 190 -35.66 -76.56 21.21
N MET A 191 -36.39 -76.48 20.09
CA MET A 191 -36.04 -75.57 18.98
C MET A 191 -36.12 -74.10 19.38
N ASP A 192 -37.14 -73.68 20.15
CA ASP A 192 -37.25 -72.30 20.65
C ASP A 192 -36.11 -71.96 21.61
N TYR A 193 -35.60 -72.95 22.38
CA TYR A 193 -34.42 -72.80 23.23
C TYR A 193 -33.13 -72.63 22.42
N GLU A 194 -32.93 -73.43 21.37
CA GLU A 194 -31.79 -73.29 20.46
C GLU A 194 -31.82 -71.97 19.70
N GLU A 195 -33.00 -71.53 19.23
CA GLU A 195 -33.15 -70.24 18.58
C GLU A 195 -32.85 -69.08 19.54
N LEU A 196 -33.34 -69.15 20.79
CA LEU A 196 -33.03 -68.17 21.82
C LEU A 196 -31.54 -68.15 22.19
N GLN A 197 -30.89 -69.32 22.28
CA GLN A 197 -29.43 -69.39 22.51
C GLN A 197 -28.64 -68.82 21.33
N ASN A 198 -29.01 -69.13 20.10
CA ASN A 198 -28.37 -68.58 18.91
C ASN A 198 -28.52 -67.06 18.85
N ARG A 199 -29.71 -66.54 19.19
CA ARG A 199 -29.98 -65.09 19.27
C ARG A 199 -29.19 -64.41 20.38
N LEU A 200 -29.07 -65.06 21.55
CA LEU A 200 -28.23 -64.58 22.64
C LEU A 200 -26.75 -64.56 22.26
N HIS A 201 -26.28 -65.56 21.50
CA HIS A 201 -24.90 -65.63 21.04
C HIS A 201 -24.59 -64.55 20.00
N THR A 202 -25.44 -64.39 18.98
CA THR A 202 -25.29 -63.32 17.97
C THR A 202 -25.33 -61.93 18.61
N THR A 203 -26.29 -61.68 19.52
CA THR A 203 -26.33 -60.39 20.24
C THR A 203 -25.12 -60.17 21.16
N SER A 204 -24.50 -61.24 21.69
CA SER A 204 -23.25 -61.13 22.44
C SER A 204 -22.06 -60.75 21.53
N GLU A 205 -21.97 -61.35 20.34
CA GLU A 205 -20.93 -61.01 19.35
C GLU A 205 -21.09 -59.58 18.83
N GLU A 206 -22.32 -59.15 18.54
CA GLU A 206 -22.65 -57.78 18.15
C GLU A 206 -22.28 -56.77 19.25
N ASN A 207 -22.57 -57.09 20.52
CA ASN A 207 -22.17 -56.25 21.65
C ASN A 207 -20.64 -56.14 21.81
N GLU A 208 -19.91 -57.23 21.54
CA GLU A 208 -18.45 -57.20 21.55
C GLU A 208 -17.90 -56.33 20.41
N ALA A 209 -18.46 -56.45 19.21
CA ALA A 209 -18.13 -55.60 18.07
C ALA A 209 -18.38 -54.11 18.37
N HIS A 210 -19.55 -53.76 18.90
CA HIS A 210 -19.86 -52.39 19.32
C HIS A 210 -18.93 -51.89 20.42
N THR A 211 -18.53 -52.76 21.36
CA THR A 211 -17.56 -52.38 22.40
C THR A 211 -16.20 -52.03 21.82
N LEU A 212 -15.75 -52.75 20.78
CA LEU A 212 -14.51 -52.44 20.07
C LEU A 212 -14.62 -51.14 19.25
N GLU A 213 -15.74 -50.91 18.59
CA GLU A 213 -16.04 -49.67 17.87
C GLU A 213 -16.02 -48.47 18.82
N VAL A 214 -16.70 -48.54 19.96
CA VAL A 214 -16.68 -47.49 20.98
C VAL A 214 -15.26 -47.23 21.51
N LYS A 215 -14.44 -48.27 21.69
CA LYS A 215 -13.03 -48.10 22.08
C LYS A 215 -12.22 -47.40 20.99
N SER A 216 -12.48 -47.68 19.71
CA SER A 216 -11.84 -47.01 18.58
C SER A 216 -12.21 -45.53 18.53
N LEU A 217 -13.52 -45.22 18.60
CA LEU A 217 -14.02 -43.85 18.60
C LEU A 217 -13.49 -43.05 19.79
N ARG A 218 -13.36 -43.66 20.98
CA ARG A 218 -12.73 -42.99 22.13
C ARG A 218 -11.26 -42.64 21.88
N LYS A 219 -10.49 -43.49 21.20
CA LYS A 219 -9.11 -43.18 20.83
C LYS A 219 -9.05 -42.02 19.83
N GLU A 220 -9.97 -41.96 18.87
CA GLU A 220 -10.07 -40.88 17.91
C GLU A 220 -10.47 -39.54 18.56
N VAL A 221 -11.43 -39.55 19.49
CA VAL A 221 -11.75 -38.36 20.29
C VAL A 221 -10.53 -37.87 21.08
N GLU A 222 -9.74 -38.79 21.64
CA GLU A 222 -8.54 -38.42 22.40
C GLU A 222 -7.39 -37.89 21.52
N THR A 223 -7.25 -38.38 20.29
CA THR A 223 -6.30 -37.79 19.33
C THR A 223 -6.76 -36.41 18.87
N MET A 224 -8.07 -36.21 18.66
CA MET A 224 -8.65 -34.92 18.33
C MET A 224 -8.48 -33.90 19.46
N ARG A 225 -8.72 -34.27 20.73
CA ARG A 225 -8.45 -33.40 21.88
C ARG A 225 -6.99 -32.94 21.94
N ARG A 226 -6.04 -33.83 21.68
CA ARG A 226 -4.61 -33.49 21.61
C ARG A 226 -4.26 -32.54 20.45
N LYS A 227 -5.03 -32.55 19.36
CA LYS A 227 -4.88 -31.57 18.27
C LYS A 227 -5.47 -30.21 18.67
N VAL A 228 -6.66 -30.21 19.26
CA VAL A 228 -7.33 -29.00 19.77
C VAL A 228 -6.47 -28.30 20.83
N SER A 229 -5.81 -29.05 21.73
CA SER A 229 -4.92 -28.46 22.73
C SER A 229 -3.70 -27.73 22.13
N LYS A 230 -3.30 -28.07 20.90
CA LYS A 230 -2.20 -27.39 20.17
C LYS A 230 -2.67 -26.23 19.28
N GLN A 231 -3.97 -26.12 19.02
CA GLN A 231 -4.57 -25.03 18.25
C GLN A 231 -4.16 -23.63 18.72
N PRO A 232 -4.15 -23.28 20.03
CA PRO A 232 -3.78 -21.94 20.47
C PRO A 232 -2.31 -21.60 20.15
N GLU A 233 -1.40 -22.57 20.13
CA GLU A 233 0.00 -22.34 19.75
C GLU A 233 0.12 -21.98 18.27
N PHE A 234 -0.65 -22.64 17.40
CA PHE A 234 -0.71 -22.31 15.98
C PHE A 234 -1.33 -20.93 15.73
N VAL A 235 -2.42 -20.59 16.44
CA VAL A 235 -3.05 -19.26 16.35
C VAL A 235 -2.06 -18.17 16.76
N ALA A 236 -1.38 -18.32 17.90
CA ALA A 236 -0.36 -17.37 18.35
C ALA A 236 0.87 -17.30 17.40
N HIS A 237 1.16 -18.36 16.65
CA HIS A 237 2.18 -18.32 15.62
C HIS A 237 1.72 -17.52 14.39
N ILE A 238 0.49 -17.73 13.94
CA ILE A 238 -0.13 -17.01 12.82
C ILE A 238 -0.18 -15.50 13.14
N GLU A 239 -0.68 -15.10 14.31
CA GLU A 239 -0.73 -13.68 14.71
C GLU A 239 0.65 -13.01 14.70
N ARG A 240 1.71 -13.74 15.09
CA ARG A 240 3.09 -13.22 15.04
C ARG A 240 3.58 -13.04 13.60
N LEU A 241 3.21 -13.94 12.70
CA LEU A 241 3.54 -13.84 11.28
C LEU A 241 2.77 -12.70 10.61
N GLU A 242 1.48 -12.55 10.91
CA GLU A 242 0.64 -11.45 10.42
C GLU A 242 1.21 -10.09 10.83
N LYS A 243 1.54 -9.91 12.11
CA LYS A 243 2.18 -8.69 12.61
C LYS A 243 3.54 -8.41 11.97
N ARG A 244 4.30 -9.45 11.61
CA ARG A 244 5.56 -9.30 10.87
C ARG A 244 5.30 -8.91 9.42
N ASN A 245 4.26 -9.45 8.82
CA ASN A 245 3.85 -9.15 7.45
C ASN A 245 3.38 -7.71 7.31
N GLU A 246 2.57 -7.20 8.25
CA GLU A 246 2.16 -5.78 8.31
C GLU A 246 3.36 -4.83 8.38
N LYS A 247 4.38 -5.18 9.17
CA LYS A 247 5.63 -4.39 9.25
C LYS A 247 6.42 -4.41 7.94
N LEU A 248 6.44 -5.55 7.25
CA LEU A 248 7.07 -5.64 5.93
C LEU A 248 6.29 -4.89 4.87
N GLN A 249 4.96 -4.92 4.93
CA GLN A 249 4.07 -4.20 4.02
C GLN A 249 4.28 -2.69 4.16
N SER A 250 4.22 -2.17 5.39
CA SER A 250 4.49 -0.74 5.65
C SER A 250 5.88 -0.31 5.17
N ALA A 251 6.93 -1.12 5.41
CA ALA A 251 8.26 -0.84 4.88
C ALA A 251 8.31 -0.86 3.33
N ASN A 252 7.55 -1.74 2.68
CA ASN A 252 7.46 -1.80 1.23
C ASN A 252 6.75 -0.57 0.66
N ASP A 253 5.71 -0.09 1.34
CA ASP A 253 4.97 1.11 0.96
C ASP A 253 5.86 2.36 1.08
N THR A 254 6.66 2.47 2.16
CA THR A 254 7.67 3.53 2.29
C THR A 254 8.72 3.47 1.16
N LEU A 255 9.24 2.28 0.84
CA LEU A 255 10.20 2.13 -0.27
C LEU A 255 9.59 2.47 -1.64
N ARG A 256 8.28 2.21 -1.82
CA ARG A 256 7.56 2.63 -3.03
C ARG A 256 7.44 4.14 -3.11
N GLU A 257 7.13 4.80 -2.00
CA GLU A 257 7.06 6.25 -1.91
C GLU A 257 8.42 6.88 -2.24
N GLU A 258 9.51 6.42 -1.61
CA GLU A 258 10.88 6.86 -1.91
C GLU A 258 11.20 6.68 -3.41
N ARG A 259 10.84 5.54 -3.99
CA ARG A 259 11.04 5.30 -5.43
C ARG A 259 10.22 6.24 -6.32
N MET A 260 9.00 6.62 -5.92
CA MET A 260 8.21 7.60 -6.64
C MET A 260 8.84 8.99 -6.55
N GLU A 261 9.36 9.37 -5.38
CA GLU A 261 10.10 10.63 -5.21
C GLU A 261 11.37 10.65 -6.06
N GLU A 262 12.16 9.58 -6.06
CA GLU A 262 13.33 9.44 -6.93
C GLU A 262 12.96 9.59 -8.41
N GLN A 263 11.85 8.95 -8.85
CA GLN A 263 11.36 9.07 -10.21
C GLN A 263 10.94 10.51 -10.55
N ALA A 264 10.26 11.21 -9.62
CA ALA A 264 9.89 12.61 -9.80
C ALA A 264 11.12 13.53 -9.89
N VAL A 265 12.16 13.28 -9.08
CA VAL A 265 13.44 14.01 -9.16
C VAL A 265 14.13 13.76 -10.50
N LEU A 266 14.17 12.51 -10.97
CA LEU A 266 14.74 12.18 -12.28
C LEU A 266 14.01 12.88 -13.42
N ASP A 267 12.67 12.92 -13.38
CA ASP A 267 11.88 13.58 -14.41
C ASP A 267 12.03 15.11 -14.37
N SER A 268 12.14 15.70 -13.17
CA SER A 268 12.52 17.11 -13.00
C SER A 268 13.91 17.40 -13.57
N LEU A 269 14.89 16.53 -13.32
CA LEU A 269 16.25 16.67 -13.86
C LEU A 269 16.28 16.53 -15.39
N ARG A 270 15.49 15.61 -15.96
CA ARG A 270 15.34 15.47 -17.42
C ARG A 270 14.72 16.73 -18.03
N SER A 271 13.67 17.27 -17.42
CA SER A 271 13.04 18.53 -17.83
C SER A 271 14.04 19.69 -17.78
N MET A 272 14.81 19.80 -16.70
CA MET A 272 15.84 20.81 -16.55
C MET A 272 16.95 20.68 -17.61
N ASN A 273 17.43 19.47 -17.88
CA ASN A 273 18.38 19.20 -18.96
C ASN A 273 17.83 19.60 -20.33
N LEU A 274 16.55 19.33 -20.60
CA LEU A 274 15.89 19.74 -21.84
C LEU A 274 15.85 21.27 -21.97
N VAL A 275 15.58 22.00 -20.88
CA VAL A 275 15.62 23.47 -20.86
C VAL A 275 17.05 23.96 -21.15
N TYR A 276 18.07 23.41 -20.49
CA TYR A 276 19.46 23.79 -20.75
C TYR A 276 19.89 23.49 -22.19
N LYS A 277 19.44 22.36 -22.75
CA LYS A 277 19.67 22.02 -24.17
C LYS A 277 19.04 23.06 -25.09
N LYS A 278 17.78 23.45 -24.88
CA LYS A 278 17.11 24.53 -25.65
C LYS A 278 17.82 25.87 -25.52
N ILE A 279 18.33 26.20 -24.33
CA ILE A 279 19.12 27.43 -24.10
C ILE A 279 20.46 27.36 -24.84
N ALA A 280 21.09 26.20 -24.93
CA ALA A 280 22.33 26.01 -25.70
C ALA A 280 22.07 26.13 -27.21
N GLU A 281 20.99 25.52 -27.71
CA GLU A 281 20.59 25.51 -29.13
C GLU A 281 20.09 26.88 -29.62
N SER A 282 19.51 27.69 -28.74
CA SER A 282 19.04 29.05 -29.07
C SER A 282 20.14 30.12 -29.09
N ARG A 283 21.39 29.78 -28.75
CA ARG A 283 22.52 30.72 -28.85
C ARG A 283 22.94 30.88 -30.32
N PRO A 284 23.12 32.12 -30.83
CA PRO A 284 23.45 32.40 -32.24
C PRO A 284 24.77 31.82 -32.76
N PHE A 285 25.60 31.21 -31.90
CA PHE A 285 26.90 30.63 -32.24
C PHE A 285 26.87 29.09 -32.35
N ALA A 286 25.72 28.44 -32.17
CA ALA A 286 25.60 26.99 -32.23
C ALA A 286 25.42 26.43 -33.65
N THR A 287 25.25 27.28 -34.68
CA THR A 287 25.05 26.86 -36.07
C THR A 287 26.31 26.34 -36.76
N ASP A 288 27.49 26.52 -36.17
CA ASP A 288 28.77 26.14 -36.81
C ASP A 288 29.33 24.79 -36.29
N CYS A 289 28.60 24.10 -35.40
CA CYS A 289 29.02 22.78 -34.93
C CYS A 289 28.41 21.67 -35.80
N THR A 290 29.13 21.34 -36.87
CA THR A 290 28.86 20.24 -37.81
C THR A 290 29.04 18.86 -37.15
N CYS A 291 28.22 18.53 -36.14
CA CYS A 291 28.10 17.16 -35.63
C CYS A 291 26.63 16.76 -35.65
N SER A 292 26.26 16.09 -36.74
CA SER A 292 25.18 15.09 -36.86
C SER A 292 23.80 15.51 -36.34
N GLN A 293 23.01 16.00 -37.28
CA GLN A 293 21.56 15.85 -37.29
C GLN A 293 21.20 14.36 -37.18
N GLN A 294 20.54 13.97 -36.10
CA GLN A 294 19.57 12.89 -36.11
C GLN A 294 18.36 13.35 -35.29
N PRO A 295 17.21 13.64 -35.93
CA PRO A 295 15.96 13.83 -35.23
C PRO A 295 15.38 12.43 -34.96
N GLU A 296 15.50 11.94 -33.73
CA GLU A 296 14.62 10.86 -33.26
C GLU A 296 13.54 11.46 -32.36
N GLU A 297 12.52 12.02 -33.02
CA GLU A 297 11.16 11.88 -32.54
C GLU A 297 10.75 10.44 -32.83
N ALA A 298 10.89 9.56 -31.84
CA ALA A 298 10.32 8.21 -31.90
C ALA A 298 8.99 8.21 -31.15
N ASP A 299 7.92 8.10 -31.92
CA ASP A 299 6.56 7.87 -31.49
C ASP A 299 6.44 6.76 -30.44
N SER A 300 5.67 7.03 -29.39
CA SER A 300 5.47 6.16 -28.21
C SER A 300 4.59 4.93 -28.46
N LEU A 301 4.44 4.45 -29.70
CA LEU A 301 3.49 3.39 -30.03
C LEU A 301 4.05 2.51 -31.15
N THR A 302 4.89 1.53 -30.78
CA THR A 302 5.10 0.20 -31.41
C THR A 302 6.57 -0.21 -31.41
N LEU A 303 6.97 -1.03 -30.44
CA LEU A 303 7.71 -2.30 -30.58
C LEU A 303 8.21 -2.72 -29.19
N GLY A 304 8.04 -4.00 -28.86
CA GLY A 304 8.38 -4.59 -27.56
C GLY A 304 9.89 -4.72 -27.31
N VAL A 305 10.61 -3.60 -27.31
CA VAL A 305 11.97 -3.49 -26.81
C VAL A 305 11.91 -2.62 -25.57
N THR A 306 11.99 -3.25 -24.40
CA THR A 306 11.95 -2.50 -23.14
C THR A 306 13.30 -1.82 -22.91
N VAL A 307 13.30 -0.72 -22.15
CA VAL A 307 14.55 -0.05 -21.70
C VAL A 307 15.50 -1.04 -21.00
N ARG A 308 14.94 -2.08 -20.38
CA ARG A 308 15.69 -3.20 -19.80
C ARG A 308 16.47 -3.99 -20.85
N ASP A 309 15.90 -4.23 -22.02
CA ASP A 309 16.55 -4.96 -23.11
C ASP A 309 17.69 -4.13 -23.72
N VAL A 310 17.48 -2.83 -23.90
CA VAL A 310 18.53 -1.88 -24.34
C VAL A 310 19.66 -1.80 -23.31
N LEU A 311 19.33 -1.78 -22.02
CA LEU A 311 20.33 -1.79 -20.94
C LEU A 311 21.09 -3.12 -20.88
N ILE A 312 20.44 -4.27 -21.06
CA ILE A 312 21.10 -5.58 -21.09
C ILE A 312 22.03 -5.69 -22.30
N GLU A 313 21.60 -5.25 -23.47
CA GLU A 313 22.40 -5.28 -24.70
C GLU A 313 23.62 -4.35 -24.61
N THR A 314 23.44 -3.15 -24.06
CA THR A 314 24.56 -2.22 -23.82
C THR A 314 25.52 -2.72 -22.75
N ASN A 315 25.03 -3.39 -21.70
CA ASN A 315 25.89 -4.00 -20.68
C ASN A 315 26.66 -5.20 -21.23
N MET A 316 26.03 -6.05 -22.04
CA MET A 316 26.72 -7.15 -22.74
C MET A 316 27.81 -6.62 -23.68
N LYS A 317 27.55 -5.50 -24.35
CA LYS A 317 28.52 -4.86 -25.24
C LYS A 317 29.69 -4.25 -24.47
N LEU A 318 29.42 -3.56 -23.35
CA LEU A 318 30.46 -3.06 -22.45
C LEU A 318 31.28 -4.18 -21.81
N GLU A 319 30.66 -5.30 -21.44
CA GLU A 319 31.39 -6.47 -20.96
C GLU A 319 32.26 -7.11 -22.05
N ALA A 320 31.79 -7.15 -23.30
CA ALA A 320 32.58 -7.61 -24.43
C ALA A 320 33.78 -6.69 -24.69
N GLU A 321 33.57 -5.38 -24.70
CA GLU A 321 34.63 -4.38 -24.84
C GLU A 321 35.61 -4.41 -23.66
N LEU A 322 35.15 -4.64 -22.42
CA LEU A 322 36.01 -4.83 -21.26
C LEU A 322 36.80 -6.14 -21.33
N ARG A 323 36.22 -7.21 -21.87
CA ARG A 323 36.90 -8.49 -22.08
C ARG A 323 37.95 -8.37 -23.18
N GLU A 324 37.67 -7.60 -24.22
CA GLU A 324 38.59 -7.26 -25.31
C GLU A 324 39.71 -6.31 -24.85
N LEU A 325 39.41 -5.31 -24.01
CA LEU A 325 40.40 -4.45 -23.35
C LEU A 325 41.30 -5.25 -22.40
N ARG A 326 40.75 -6.25 -21.71
CA ARG A 326 41.50 -7.17 -20.86
C ARG A 326 42.34 -8.17 -21.67
N SER A 327 41.93 -8.53 -22.88
CA SER A 327 42.75 -9.39 -23.76
C SER A 327 43.80 -8.63 -24.56
N THR A 328 43.57 -7.34 -24.84
CA THR A 328 44.52 -6.46 -25.55
C THR A 328 45.58 -5.88 -24.63
N MET A 329 45.26 -5.71 -23.34
CA MET A 329 46.27 -5.61 -22.29
C MET A 329 46.68 -7.03 -21.89
N ASP A 330 47.67 -7.60 -22.59
CA ASP A 330 48.34 -8.85 -22.21
C ASP A 330 48.90 -8.75 -20.76
N LEU A 331 48.03 -8.94 -19.76
CA LEU A 331 48.41 -9.14 -18.37
C LEU A 331 48.33 -10.64 -18.11
N PRO A 332 49.46 -11.30 -17.81
CA PRO A 332 49.41 -12.70 -17.40
C PRO A 332 48.61 -12.79 -16.10
N HIS A 333 47.81 -13.85 -15.98
CA HIS A 333 47.03 -14.18 -14.78
C HIS A 333 47.86 -14.01 -13.50
N LEU A 334 47.65 -12.91 -12.78
CA LEU A 334 48.17 -12.71 -11.43
C LEU A 334 47.03 -13.01 -10.45
N SER A 335 47.18 -14.18 -9.82
CA SER A 335 46.41 -14.64 -8.68
C SER A 335 46.47 -13.61 -7.54
N GLU A 336 45.31 -13.37 -6.90
CA GLU A 336 45.02 -12.36 -5.87
C GLU A 336 45.91 -12.39 -4.62
N ASN A 337 46.88 -13.30 -4.51
CA ASN A 337 47.70 -13.47 -3.31
C ASN A 337 49.07 -12.79 -3.36
N ALA A 338 49.47 -12.16 -4.48
CA ALA A 338 50.80 -11.55 -4.63
C ALA A 338 50.84 -10.02 -4.45
N GLU A 339 49.68 -9.34 -4.49
CA GLU A 339 49.65 -7.87 -4.37
C GLU A 339 49.80 -7.39 -2.92
N GLU A 340 49.37 -8.20 -1.95
CA GLU A 340 49.46 -7.87 -0.52
C GLU A 340 50.93 -7.95 -0.02
N GLU A 341 51.73 -8.89 -0.51
CA GLU A 341 53.12 -9.08 -0.09
C GLU A 341 54.08 -8.04 -0.73
N VAL A 342 53.77 -7.56 -1.94
CA VAL A 342 54.58 -6.55 -2.65
C VAL A 342 54.33 -5.15 -2.11
N LEU A 343 53.09 -4.81 -1.70
CA LEU A 343 52.80 -3.53 -1.05
C LEU A 343 53.41 -3.43 0.36
N GLU A 344 53.46 -4.54 1.10
CA GLU A 344 54.05 -4.57 2.44
C GLU A 344 55.59 -4.48 2.41
N GLN A 345 56.24 -5.00 1.35
CA GLN A 345 57.68 -4.80 1.10
C GLN A 345 58.03 -3.40 0.57
N ALA A 346 57.12 -2.71 -0.12
CA ALA A 346 57.36 -1.34 -0.58
C ALA A 346 57.28 -0.33 0.58
N LEU A 347 56.36 -0.54 1.54
CA LEU A 347 56.22 0.31 2.73
C LEU A 347 57.35 0.13 3.75
N LYS A 348 57.99 -1.05 3.80
CA LYS A 348 59.20 -1.28 4.64
C LYS A 348 60.49 -0.65 4.09
N ARG A 349 60.57 -0.31 2.79
CA ARG A 349 61.76 0.33 2.20
C ARG A 349 61.79 1.86 2.30
N VAL A 350 60.66 2.51 2.62
CA VAL A 350 60.58 3.98 2.74
C VAL A 350 60.82 4.47 4.17
N ALA A 351 60.72 3.60 5.18
CA ALA A 351 61.01 3.95 6.58
C ALA A 351 62.51 4.05 6.93
N SER A 352 63.40 3.67 6.01
CA SER A 352 64.85 3.65 6.23
C SER A 352 65.58 4.27 5.05
N ASN A 353 65.50 5.60 4.88
CA ASN A 353 66.48 6.39 4.15
C ASN A 353 66.33 7.88 4.52
N SER A 354 66.90 8.22 5.67
CA SER A 354 67.27 9.59 6.04
C SER A 354 68.76 9.76 5.72
N SER A 355 69.12 10.69 4.81
CA SER A 355 70.36 11.48 4.86
C SER A 355 70.56 12.32 3.58
N ASN A 356 70.62 13.64 3.80
CA ASN A 356 71.39 14.70 3.11
C ASN A 356 71.31 14.95 1.58
N GLY A 357 71.16 16.24 1.24
CA GLY A 357 71.70 16.81 -0.01
C GLY A 357 71.09 18.15 -0.42
N SER A 358 71.77 19.25 -0.09
CA SER A 358 71.53 20.63 -0.58
C SER A 358 71.60 20.78 -2.11
N ALA A 359 70.89 21.77 -2.69
CA ALA A 359 71.47 22.81 -3.56
C ALA A 359 70.42 23.83 -4.09
N ALA A 360 70.92 25.04 -4.34
CA ALA A 360 70.29 26.30 -4.72
C ALA A 360 69.56 26.34 -6.08
N SER A 361 68.55 27.21 -6.25
CA SER A 361 68.72 28.59 -6.79
C SER A 361 67.50 29.09 -7.58
N GLU A 362 67.04 30.28 -7.20
CA GLU A 362 66.45 31.38 -7.98
C GLU A 362 65.29 31.18 -8.98
N CYS A 363 64.21 31.92 -8.70
CA CYS A 363 63.40 32.56 -9.71
C CYS A 363 63.16 34.02 -9.30
N SER A 364 63.63 34.97 -10.11
CA SER A 364 63.25 36.38 -10.00
C SER A 364 62.21 36.73 -11.06
N SER A 365 61.01 37.04 -10.55
CA SER A 365 60.15 38.19 -10.87
C SER A 365 59.77 38.49 -12.33
N GLY A 366 58.47 38.32 -12.61
CA GLY A 366 57.72 39.01 -13.65
C GLY A 366 56.45 39.65 -13.09
N SER A 367 56.57 40.92 -12.70
CA SER A 367 55.48 41.81 -12.25
C SER A 367 54.50 42.07 -13.40
N GLY A 368 53.21 41.78 -13.18
CA GLY A 368 52.13 42.04 -14.13
C GLY A 368 50.92 41.09 -14.02
N SER A 369 51.08 39.89 -13.45
CA SER A 369 50.02 38.86 -13.43
C SER A 369 49.33 38.65 -12.06
N GLN A 370 49.83 39.27 -10.99
CA GLN A 370 49.40 38.96 -9.62
C GLN A 370 48.03 39.55 -9.27
N GLY A 371 47.66 40.72 -9.82
CA GLY A 371 46.34 41.33 -9.64
C GLY A 371 45.19 40.47 -10.20
N THR A 372 45.37 39.90 -11.39
CA THR A 372 44.36 39.03 -12.01
C THR A 372 44.21 37.68 -11.31
N ALA A 373 45.31 37.16 -10.72
CA ALA A 373 45.28 35.92 -9.96
C ALA A 373 44.57 36.11 -8.61
N ASN A 374 44.83 37.23 -7.94
CA ASN A 374 44.20 37.56 -6.65
C ASN A 374 42.71 37.85 -6.83
N GLU A 375 42.30 38.61 -7.85
CA GLU A 375 40.88 38.81 -8.19
C GLU A 375 40.16 37.50 -8.55
N ARG A 376 40.85 36.57 -9.21
CA ARG A 376 40.30 35.24 -9.55
C ARG A 376 40.11 34.39 -8.29
N LEU A 377 41.01 34.49 -7.33
CA LEU A 377 40.90 33.85 -6.01
C LEU A 377 39.76 34.46 -5.20
N SER A 378 39.64 35.79 -5.15
CA SER A 378 38.53 36.47 -4.47
C SER A 378 37.17 36.10 -5.07
N ARG A 379 37.06 36.04 -6.40
CA ARG A 379 35.83 35.56 -7.08
C ARG A 379 35.52 34.10 -6.75
N LYS A 380 36.53 33.22 -6.69
CA LYS A 380 36.34 31.82 -6.28
C LYS A 380 35.89 31.72 -4.81
N LEU A 381 36.48 32.52 -3.91
CA LEU A 381 36.10 32.57 -2.50
C LEU A 381 34.66 33.04 -2.33
N GLN A 382 34.26 34.05 -3.10
CA GLN A 382 32.89 34.57 -3.10
C GLN A 382 31.88 33.51 -3.58
N ILE A 383 32.17 32.81 -4.68
CA ILE A 383 31.33 31.70 -5.17
C ILE A 383 31.22 30.58 -4.14
N VAL A 384 32.33 30.22 -3.48
CA VAL A 384 32.32 29.20 -2.43
C VAL A 384 31.49 29.65 -1.22
N ASN A 385 31.60 30.92 -0.84
CA ASN A 385 30.81 31.50 0.25
C ASN A 385 29.31 31.57 -0.08
N GLU A 386 28.94 31.92 -1.31
CA GLU A 386 27.54 31.90 -1.77
C GLU A 386 26.98 30.47 -1.77
N LYS A 387 27.76 29.49 -2.26
CA LYS A 387 27.38 28.06 -2.20
C LYS A 387 27.23 27.56 -0.76
N PHE A 388 28.11 27.97 0.14
CA PHE A 388 28.03 27.62 1.56
C PHE A 388 26.75 28.19 2.20
N ASN A 389 26.44 29.46 1.93
CA ASN A 389 25.21 30.08 2.46
C ASN A 389 23.95 29.45 1.88
N LEU A 390 23.92 29.13 0.58
CA LEU A 390 22.81 28.40 -0.03
C LEU A 390 22.62 27.02 0.61
N SER A 391 23.70 26.26 0.79
CA SER A 391 23.65 24.94 1.43
C SER A 391 23.18 25.03 2.89
N LYS A 392 23.57 26.08 3.62
CA LYS A 392 23.13 26.34 5.00
C LYS A 392 21.63 26.65 5.06
N GLU A 393 21.12 27.42 4.11
CA GLU A 393 19.68 27.75 4.05
C GLU A 393 18.83 26.55 3.64
N MET A 394 19.30 25.76 2.67
CA MET A 394 18.66 24.48 2.32
C MET A 394 18.58 23.55 3.54
N LEU A 395 19.68 23.41 4.29
CA LEU A 395 19.68 22.59 5.51
C LEU A 395 18.68 23.10 6.56
N ARG A 396 18.53 24.42 6.70
CA ARG A 396 17.50 25.01 7.56
C ARG A 396 16.10 24.64 7.10
N HIS A 397 15.81 24.77 5.80
CA HIS A 397 14.52 24.43 5.24
C HIS A 397 14.19 22.94 5.43
N THR A 398 15.13 22.05 5.13
CA THR A 398 14.97 20.61 5.34
C THR A 398 14.72 20.28 6.81
N LYS A 399 15.40 20.95 7.74
CA LYS A 399 15.15 20.78 9.18
C LYS A 399 13.72 21.18 9.56
N VAL A 400 13.23 22.31 9.04
CA VAL A 400 11.85 22.77 9.29
C VAL A 400 10.83 21.78 8.72
N GLN A 401 11.04 21.31 7.49
CA GLN A 401 10.18 20.30 6.86
C GLN A 401 10.18 18.98 7.65
N TRP A 402 11.34 18.53 8.12
CA TRP A 402 11.46 17.34 8.95
C TRP A 402 10.71 17.48 10.28
N CYS A 403 10.82 18.64 10.95
CA CYS A 403 10.06 18.92 12.17
C CYS A 403 8.53 18.95 11.90
N ALA A 404 8.09 19.52 10.77
CA ALA A 404 6.69 19.52 10.37
C ALA A 404 6.17 18.10 10.07
N ALA A 405 6.97 17.28 9.38
CA ALA A 405 6.64 15.88 9.12
C ALA A 405 6.48 15.08 10.42
N ILE A 406 7.40 15.26 11.38
CA ILE A 406 7.29 14.61 12.70
C ILE A 406 6.04 15.07 13.46
N ALA A 407 5.72 16.36 13.42
CA ALA A 407 4.52 16.88 14.06
C ALA A 407 3.25 16.29 13.42
N SER A 408 3.21 16.20 12.09
CA SER A 408 2.12 15.57 11.34
C SER A 408 1.99 14.08 11.66
N GLN A 409 3.11 13.35 11.76
CA GLN A 409 3.12 11.94 12.12
C GLN A 409 2.52 11.74 13.52
N LYS A 410 2.93 12.55 14.51
CA LYS A 410 2.38 12.48 15.87
C LYS A 410 0.88 12.76 15.91
N ALA A 411 0.41 13.76 15.16
CA ALA A 411 -1.02 14.06 15.07
C ALA A 411 -1.81 12.89 14.45
N LEU A 412 -1.24 12.21 13.45
CA LEU A 412 -1.84 11.03 12.84
C LEU A 412 -1.87 9.84 13.80
N GLU A 413 -0.82 9.61 14.56
CA GLU A 413 -0.75 8.57 15.60
C GLU A 413 -1.80 8.81 16.71
N GLU A 414 -1.99 10.06 17.12
CA GLU A 414 -3.02 10.44 18.11
C GLU A 414 -4.44 10.26 17.55
N CYS A 415 -4.67 10.64 16.29
CA CYS A 415 -5.94 10.41 15.60
C CYS A 415 -6.25 8.91 15.48
N ASN A 416 -5.27 8.09 15.10
CA ASN A 416 -5.43 6.64 14.99
C ASN A 416 -5.74 6.01 16.36
N LYS A 417 -5.06 6.45 17.41
CA LYS A 417 -5.35 6.01 18.78
C LYS A 417 -6.79 6.36 19.19
N SER A 418 -7.24 7.59 18.93
CA SER A 418 -8.63 8.00 19.20
C SER A 418 -9.65 7.17 18.40
N ALA A 419 -9.36 6.88 17.14
CA ALA A 419 -10.21 6.02 16.32
C ALA A 419 -10.27 4.58 16.85
N GLN A 420 -9.14 4.02 17.32
CA GLN A 420 -9.10 2.69 17.94
C GLN A 420 -9.90 2.64 19.24
N GLU A 421 -9.82 3.68 20.07
CA GLU A 421 -10.62 3.80 21.30
C GLU A 421 -12.13 3.86 20.98
N GLU A 422 -12.53 4.57 19.92
CA GLU A 422 -13.93 4.65 19.48
C GLU A 422 -14.41 3.32 18.89
N ILE A 423 -13.59 2.64 18.09
CA ILE A 423 -13.89 1.29 17.59
C ILE A 423 -14.09 0.35 18.78
N PHE A 424 -13.20 0.38 19.78
CA PHE A 424 -13.33 -0.45 20.98
C PHE A 424 -14.64 -0.15 21.73
N ARG A 425 -15.00 1.13 21.88
CA ARG A 425 -16.25 1.57 22.50
C ARG A 425 -17.47 1.04 21.74
N LEU A 426 -17.48 1.16 20.42
CA LEU A 426 -18.58 0.70 19.57
C LEU A 426 -18.70 -0.83 19.57
N THR A 427 -17.57 -1.54 19.53
CA THR A 427 -17.55 -3.01 19.63
C THR A 427 -18.11 -3.46 20.98
N HIS A 428 -17.70 -2.83 22.08
CA HIS A 428 -18.25 -3.14 23.39
C HIS A 428 -19.76 -2.84 23.45
N GLN A 429 -20.21 -1.75 22.83
CA GLN A 429 -21.63 -1.43 22.76
C GLN A 429 -22.41 -2.49 21.95
N LEU A 430 -21.85 -2.96 20.84
CA LEU A 430 -22.41 -4.04 20.03
C LEU A 430 -22.49 -5.35 20.84
N ASP A 431 -21.41 -5.74 21.51
CA ASP A 431 -21.36 -6.94 22.35
C ASP A 431 -22.38 -6.87 23.49
N TYR A 432 -22.55 -5.68 24.09
CA TYR A 432 -23.59 -5.45 25.09
C TYR A 432 -25.00 -5.62 24.52
N HIS A 433 -25.27 -5.10 23.30
CA HIS A 433 -26.56 -5.32 22.63
C HIS A 433 -26.78 -6.77 22.25
N ILE A 434 -25.75 -7.48 21.77
CA ILE A 434 -25.83 -8.91 21.45
C ILE A 434 -26.12 -9.74 22.72
N ALA A 435 -25.44 -9.43 23.82
CA ALA A 435 -25.71 -10.08 25.11
C ALA A 435 -27.12 -9.78 25.63
N ALA A 436 -27.59 -8.54 25.50
CA ALA A 436 -28.96 -8.15 25.88
C ALA A 436 -30.02 -8.86 25.00
N LEU A 437 -29.76 -9.05 23.71
CA LEU A 437 -30.64 -9.79 22.78
C LEU A 437 -30.61 -11.31 23.02
N ALA A 438 -29.52 -11.84 23.57
CA ALA A 438 -29.41 -13.25 23.96
C ALA A 438 -30.25 -13.58 25.22
N ASP A 439 -30.43 -12.61 26.13
CA ASP A 439 -31.08 -12.81 27.44
C ASP A 439 -32.61 -12.56 27.44
N ALA A 440 -33.16 -11.92 26.39
CA ALA A 440 -34.61 -11.70 26.26
C ALA A 440 -35.36 -13.00 25.88
N ASN A 441 -36.56 -13.21 26.41
CA ASN A 441 -37.38 -14.40 26.18
C ASN A 441 -38.03 -14.36 24.77
N VAL A 442 -38.20 -15.52 24.13
CA VAL A 442 -38.50 -15.67 22.68
C VAL A 442 -39.77 -14.94 22.21
N ASP A 443 -40.77 -14.78 23.08
CA ASP A 443 -42.04 -14.10 22.76
C ASP A 443 -41.95 -12.55 22.77
N ASP A 444 -41.05 -11.97 23.56
CA ASP A 444 -40.80 -10.52 23.53
C ASP A 444 -39.97 -10.13 22.30
N LYS A 445 -39.20 -11.09 21.75
CA LYS A 445 -38.39 -10.90 20.53
C LYS A 445 -39.25 -10.62 19.31
N GLU A 446 -40.39 -11.30 19.14
CA GLU A 446 -41.19 -11.12 17.92
C GLU A 446 -41.95 -9.78 17.91
N LYS A 447 -42.36 -9.28 19.08
CA LYS A 447 -42.97 -7.94 19.21
C LYS A 447 -41.94 -6.82 19.12
N GLN A 448 -40.75 -6.99 19.68
CA GLN A 448 -39.71 -5.97 19.63
C GLN A 448 -38.97 -5.92 18.29
N ILE A 449 -38.82 -7.06 17.60
CA ILE A 449 -38.32 -7.11 16.21
C ILE A 449 -39.33 -6.49 15.25
N ARG A 450 -40.65 -6.75 15.40
CA ARG A 450 -41.66 -6.04 14.58
C ARG A 450 -41.68 -4.53 14.87
N ALA A 451 -41.52 -4.12 16.13
CA ALA A 451 -41.45 -2.70 16.50
C ALA A 451 -40.16 -2.01 16.01
N LEU A 452 -39.01 -2.70 16.00
CA LEU A 452 -37.74 -2.17 15.50
C LEU A 452 -37.66 -2.15 13.97
N VAL A 453 -38.26 -3.13 13.29
CA VAL A 453 -38.35 -3.14 11.82
C VAL A 453 -39.33 -2.06 11.33
N ASP A 454 -40.42 -1.78 12.07
CA ASP A 454 -41.31 -0.64 11.77
C ASP A 454 -40.68 0.72 12.12
N GLU A 455 -39.77 0.81 13.11
CA GLU A 455 -38.99 2.04 13.36
C GLU A 455 -37.80 2.24 12.38
N GLU A 456 -37.15 1.18 11.89
CA GLU A 456 -36.05 1.28 10.92
C GLU A 456 -36.50 1.55 9.47
N GLU A 457 -37.79 1.36 9.14
CA GLU A 457 -38.37 1.95 7.90
C GLU A 457 -38.40 3.49 7.94
N SER A 458 -38.22 4.11 9.12
CA SER A 458 -37.85 5.52 9.27
C SER A 458 -36.33 5.71 9.19
N SER A 459 -35.69 5.19 8.13
CA SER A 459 -34.33 5.62 7.79
C SER A 459 -34.35 7.14 7.56
N LYS A 460 -33.84 7.88 8.55
CA LYS A 460 -33.95 9.32 8.68
C LYS A 460 -33.22 9.99 7.53
N TRP A 461 -33.91 10.78 6.72
CA TRP A 461 -33.28 11.60 5.68
C TRP A 461 -32.22 12.50 6.32
N THR A 462 -30.98 12.38 5.87
CA THR A 462 -29.85 13.21 6.30
C THR A 462 -29.58 14.26 5.24
N GLU A 463 -29.49 15.54 5.63
CA GLU A 463 -29.12 16.61 4.69
C GLU A 463 -27.59 16.59 4.48
N GLU A 464 -27.15 16.28 3.27
CA GLU A 464 -25.74 16.22 2.92
C GLU A 464 -25.21 17.63 2.62
N SER A 465 -24.64 18.25 3.65
CA SER A 465 -24.15 19.64 3.63
C SER A 465 -22.65 19.77 3.34
N ALA A 466 -21.96 18.67 3.01
CA ALA A 466 -20.51 18.68 2.79
C ALA A 466 -20.13 19.60 1.60
N PRO A 467 -19.24 20.59 1.80
CA PRO A 467 -18.80 21.47 0.73
C PRO A 467 -17.71 20.80 -0.10
N PHE A 468 -18.04 20.38 -1.32
CA PHE A 468 -17.08 19.88 -2.31
C PHE A 468 -16.78 20.97 -3.35
N PRO A 469 -15.51 21.18 -3.76
CA PRO A 469 -15.16 22.12 -4.83
C PRO A 469 -15.64 21.60 -6.19
N ALA A 470 -16.05 22.50 -7.11
CA ALA A 470 -16.49 22.05 -8.42
C ALA A 470 -15.32 21.49 -9.26
N PRO A 471 -15.46 20.28 -9.84
CA PRO A 471 -14.42 19.70 -10.70
C PRO A 471 -14.16 20.57 -11.96
N PRO A 472 -12.99 20.43 -12.60
CA PRO A 472 -12.69 21.14 -13.84
C PRO A 472 -13.62 20.65 -14.97
N GLY A 473 -14.53 21.52 -15.41
CA GLY A 473 -15.49 21.23 -16.47
C GLY A 473 -16.83 21.92 -16.26
N ASP A 474 -17.76 21.68 -17.19
CA ASP A 474 -19.17 22.07 -17.10
C ASP A 474 -20.04 20.79 -17.18
N LEU A 475 -21.36 20.92 -17.05
CA LEU A 475 -22.32 19.80 -17.12
C LEU A 475 -22.22 18.99 -18.43
N ASN A 476 -21.67 19.58 -19.49
CA ASN A 476 -21.42 18.94 -20.78
C ASN A 476 -20.06 18.20 -20.87
N SER A 477 -19.31 18.11 -19.77
CA SER A 477 -18.00 17.46 -19.73
C SER A 477 -18.10 15.96 -20.04
N PRO A 478 -17.11 15.37 -20.75
CA PRO A 478 -17.05 13.92 -20.97
C PRO A 478 -17.02 13.13 -19.65
N LEU A 479 -16.55 13.73 -18.55
CA LEU A 479 -16.60 13.12 -17.22
C LEU A 479 -18.03 12.92 -16.73
N ILE A 480 -18.87 13.96 -16.83
CA ILE A 480 -20.28 13.88 -16.45
C ILE A 480 -21.03 12.92 -17.37
N ARG A 481 -20.71 12.91 -18.67
CA ARG A 481 -21.29 11.94 -19.61
C ARG A 481 -20.98 10.49 -19.20
N ARG A 482 -19.71 10.16 -18.92
CA ARG A 482 -19.32 8.82 -18.45
C ARG A 482 -19.96 8.44 -17.12
N PHE A 483 -20.11 9.41 -16.21
CA PHE A 483 -20.81 9.18 -14.93
C PHE A 483 -22.30 8.84 -15.14
N LEU A 484 -22.99 9.57 -16.03
CA LEU A 484 -24.39 9.29 -16.34
C LEU A 484 -24.57 7.92 -17.03
N ASP A 485 -23.62 7.54 -17.90
CA ASP A 485 -23.59 6.22 -18.54
C ASP A 485 -23.41 5.08 -17.51
N GLN A 486 -22.69 5.33 -16.40
CA GLN A 486 -22.51 4.38 -15.30
C GLN A 486 -23.73 4.33 -14.36
N TRP A 487 -24.44 5.45 -14.20
CA TRP A 487 -25.63 5.52 -13.35
C TRP A 487 -26.81 4.73 -13.92
N THR A 488 -27.14 4.91 -15.20
CA THR A 488 -28.30 4.24 -15.79
C THR A 488 -28.18 4.06 -17.30
N THR A 489 -28.69 2.94 -17.80
CA THR A 489 -28.89 2.68 -19.24
C THR A 489 -30.26 3.14 -19.73
N ASP A 490 -31.14 3.61 -18.82
CA ASP A 490 -32.48 4.09 -19.15
C ASP A 490 -32.45 5.53 -19.64
N ASN A 491 -32.64 5.70 -20.94
CA ASN A 491 -32.70 7.01 -21.60
C ASN A 491 -33.78 7.92 -21.02
N PHE A 492 -34.89 7.39 -20.48
CA PHE A 492 -35.95 8.21 -19.88
C PHE A 492 -35.47 8.88 -18.58
N LYS A 493 -34.69 8.19 -17.75
CA LYS A 493 -34.10 8.74 -16.52
C LYS A 493 -33.03 9.80 -16.82
N VAL A 494 -32.20 9.55 -17.83
CA VAL A 494 -31.18 10.51 -18.30
C VAL A 494 -31.85 11.77 -18.86
N MET A 495 -32.92 11.63 -19.66
CA MET A 495 -33.70 12.76 -20.16
C MET A 495 -34.37 13.53 -19.03
N ALA A 496 -35.00 12.85 -18.06
CA ALA A 496 -35.64 13.49 -16.92
C ALA A 496 -34.64 14.29 -16.07
N LEU A 497 -33.43 13.76 -15.84
CA LEU A 497 -32.36 14.49 -15.15
C LEU A 497 -31.90 15.71 -15.96
N THR A 498 -31.72 15.53 -17.27
CA THR A 498 -31.31 16.61 -18.17
C THR A 498 -32.33 17.73 -18.17
N ASP A 499 -33.62 17.42 -18.27
CA ASP A 499 -34.71 18.39 -18.22
C ASP A 499 -34.77 19.07 -16.84
N TRP A 500 -34.60 18.32 -15.76
CA TRP A 500 -34.54 18.87 -14.40
C TRP A 500 -33.37 19.84 -14.23
N LEU A 501 -32.17 19.50 -14.71
CA LEU A 501 -31.00 20.37 -14.69
C LEU A 501 -31.24 21.66 -15.50
N HIS A 502 -31.77 21.54 -16.72
CA HIS A 502 -32.05 22.70 -17.57
C HIS A 502 -33.10 23.62 -16.93
N ASN A 503 -34.16 23.06 -16.34
CA ASN A 503 -35.18 23.83 -15.64
C ASN A 503 -34.62 24.51 -14.38
N SER A 504 -33.73 23.83 -13.66
CA SER A 504 -33.06 24.34 -12.46
C SER A 504 -32.12 25.50 -12.80
N ILE A 505 -31.35 25.41 -13.89
CA ILE A 505 -30.42 26.46 -14.34
C ILE A 505 -31.18 27.66 -14.90
N ARG A 506 -32.23 27.43 -15.69
CA ARG A 506 -33.01 28.50 -16.31
C ARG A 506 -34.01 29.15 -15.35
N GLY A 507 -34.27 28.54 -14.20
CA GLY A 507 -35.34 28.95 -13.28
C GLY A 507 -36.74 28.82 -13.89
N THR A 508 -36.88 28.04 -14.97
CA THR A 508 -38.13 27.86 -15.72
C THR A 508 -38.76 26.54 -15.32
N GLY A 509 -39.54 26.53 -14.24
CA GLY A 509 -40.27 25.34 -13.79
C GLY A 509 -40.75 25.44 -12.34
N ARG A 510 -41.64 24.53 -11.93
CA ARG A 510 -41.88 24.28 -10.49
C ARG A 510 -40.60 23.65 -9.92
N ALA A 511 -40.21 24.05 -8.71
CA ALA A 511 -39.09 23.47 -7.96
C ALA A 511 -39.45 22.05 -7.50
N THR A 512 -39.66 21.14 -8.45
CA THR A 512 -40.00 19.75 -8.17
C THR A 512 -38.71 19.03 -7.76
N PRO A 513 -38.66 18.45 -6.54
CA PRO A 513 -37.49 17.71 -6.11
C PRO A 513 -37.31 16.48 -7.00
N MET A 514 -36.08 16.22 -7.43
CA MET A 514 -35.74 15.02 -8.19
C MET A 514 -35.35 13.91 -7.21
N ARG A 515 -36.12 12.82 -7.22
CA ARG A 515 -35.84 11.63 -6.40
C ARG A 515 -35.11 10.59 -7.23
N LEU A 516 -33.95 10.20 -6.75
CA LEU A 516 -33.11 9.13 -7.27
C LEU A 516 -33.19 7.99 -6.24
N VAL A 517 -33.65 6.82 -6.67
CA VAL A 517 -33.82 5.65 -5.79
C VAL A 517 -32.85 4.55 -6.17
N ASP A 518 -32.50 3.71 -5.18
CA ASP A 518 -31.68 2.50 -5.34
C ASP A 518 -30.30 2.77 -5.97
N LEU A 519 -29.62 3.84 -5.56
CA LEU A 519 -28.29 4.18 -6.07
C LEU A 519 -27.22 3.37 -5.33
N SER A 520 -26.16 2.94 -6.04
CA SER A 520 -24.95 2.50 -5.35
C SER A 520 -24.29 3.68 -4.62
N SER A 521 -23.55 3.39 -3.55
CA SER A 521 -22.81 4.41 -2.78
C SER A 521 -21.86 5.25 -3.66
N GLU A 522 -21.24 4.64 -4.68
CA GLU A 522 -20.39 5.32 -5.66
C GLU A 522 -21.18 6.31 -6.53
N ILE A 523 -22.35 5.89 -7.03
CA ILE A 523 -23.20 6.74 -7.86
C ILE A 523 -23.76 7.90 -7.03
N ALA A 524 -24.20 7.63 -5.79
CA ALA A 524 -24.68 8.65 -4.88
C ALA A 524 -23.59 9.69 -4.57
N ALA A 525 -22.36 9.24 -4.30
CA ALA A 525 -21.22 10.12 -4.12
C ALA A 525 -20.92 10.96 -5.38
N GLY A 526 -21.05 10.38 -6.58
CA GLY A 526 -20.86 11.11 -7.84
C GLY A 526 -21.86 12.25 -8.03
N PHE A 527 -23.13 12.07 -7.63
CA PHE A 527 -24.11 13.18 -7.64
C PHE A 527 -23.73 14.30 -6.65
N THR A 528 -23.31 13.93 -5.44
CA THR A 528 -22.92 14.88 -4.38
C THR A 528 -21.60 15.60 -4.67
N GLN A 529 -20.62 14.93 -5.28
CA GLN A 529 -19.26 15.45 -5.46
C GLN A 529 -19.00 16.05 -6.85
N LEU A 530 -19.73 15.64 -7.88
CA LEU A 530 -19.53 16.12 -9.25
C LEU A 530 -20.66 17.06 -9.68
N LEU A 531 -21.92 16.58 -9.63
CA LEU A 531 -23.04 17.32 -10.24
C LEU A 531 -23.45 18.54 -9.41
N VAL A 532 -23.66 18.38 -8.11
CA VAL A 532 -24.13 19.47 -7.24
C VAL A 532 -23.11 20.60 -7.08
N PRO A 533 -21.80 20.35 -6.93
CA PRO A 533 -20.79 21.40 -6.90
C PRO A 533 -20.75 22.23 -8.18
N ILE A 534 -20.89 21.61 -9.35
CA ILE A 534 -21.01 22.34 -10.62
C ILE A 534 -22.25 23.25 -10.61
N MET A 535 -23.40 22.75 -10.14
CA MET A 535 -24.61 23.57 -10.03
C MET A 535 -24.46 24.76 -9.07
N ARG A 536 -23.79 24.55 -7.92
CA ARG A 536 -23.60 25.59 -6.89
C ARG A 536 -22.57 26.65 -7.32
N GLU A 537 -21.40 26.23 -7.80
CA GLU A 537 -20.26 27.13 -8.06
C GLU A 537 -20.29 27.75 -9.46
N ARG A 538 -20.72 27.01 -10.50
CA ARG A 538 -20.71 27.49 -11.89
C ARG A 538 -22.03 28.11 -12.32
N HIS A 539 -23.15 27.56 -11.84
CA HIS A 539 -24.49 28.01 -12.23
C HIS A 539 -25.20 28.84 -11.13
N GLY A 540 -24.62 28.96 -9.93
CA GLY A 540 -25.15 29.78 -8.84
C GLY A 540 -26.47 29.28 -8.23
N ILE A 541 -26.78 28.00 -8.39
CA ILE A 541 -28.04 27.39 -7.94
C ILE A 541 -27.83 26.78 -6.56
N SER A 542 -28.66 27.18 -5.57
CA SER A 542 -28.68 26.51 -4.28
C SER A 542 -29.43 25.18 -4.41
N VAL A 543 -28.72 24.06 -4.23
CA VAL A 543 -29.30 22.71 -4.26
C VAL A 543 -29.06 22.05 -2.91
N SER A 544 -30.12 21.66 -2.21
CA SER A 544 -30.07 20.78 -1.04
C SER A 544 -30.13 19.32 -1.47
N ILE A 545 -29.35 18.47 -0.80
CA ILE A 545 -29.30 17.03 -1.03
C ILE A 545 -29.78 16.35 0.24
N TYR A 546 -30.81 15.51 0.13
CA TYR A 546 -31.20 14.61 1.20
C TYR A 546 -30.81 13.19 0.82
N ARG A 547 -30.05 12.52 1.70
CA ARG A 547 -29.61 11.14 1.52
C ARG A 547 -30.24 10.23 2.56
N ARG A 548 -30.68 9.06 2.11
CA ARG A 548 -31.18 7.98 2.96
C ARG A 548 -30.49 6.69 2.57
N ASP A 549 -29.73 6.12 3.50
CA ASP A 549 -29.03 4.87 3.27
C ASP A 549 -29.93 3.70 3.70
N SER A 550 -30.05 2.69 2.84
CA SER A 550 -30.77 1.46 3.10
C SER A 550 -29.84 0.38 3.64
N VAL A 551 -30.40 -0.62 4.33
CA VAL A 551 -29.67 -1.77 4.91
C VAL A 551 -28.87 -2.57 3.85
N HIS A 552 -29.17 -2.38 2.56
CA HIS A 552 -28.61 -3.16 1.44
C HIS A 552 -27.47 -2.46 0.66
N VAL A 553 -26.73 -1.51 1.25
CA VAL A 553 -25.63 -0.75 0.59
C VAL A 553 -26.14 0.20 -0.53
N LEU A 554 -27.46 0.37 -0.67
CA LEU A 554 -28.08 1.28 -1.62
C LEU A 554 -28.51 2.59 -0.93
N SER A 555 -28.36 3.71 -1.62
CA SER A 555 -28.72 5.05 -1.14
C SER A 555 -29.82 5.66 -2.01
N ASP A 556 -30.82 6.27 -1.37
CA ASP A 556 -31.78 7.16 -2.01
C ASP A 556 -31.30 8.60 -1.88
N LEU A 557 -31.34 9.36 -2.98
CA LEU A 557 -31.04 10.80 -3.01
C LEU A 557 -32.26 11.62 -3.43
N VAL A 558 -32.45 12.77 -2.79
CA VAL A 558 -33.39 13.79 -3.21
C VAL A 558 -32.64 15.09 -3.44
N LEU A 559 -32.65 15.57 -4.69
CA LEU A 559 -32.07 16.85 -5.10
C LEU A 559 -33.17 17.92 -5.14
N GLN A 560 -33.00 19.00 -4.38
CA GLN A 560 -33.98 20.08 -4.29
C GLN A 560 -33.32 21.44 -4.53
N THR A 561 -33.84 22.22 -5.49
CA THR A 561 -33.40 23.59 -5.75
C THR A 561 -34.08 24.57 -4.80
N ASN A 562 -33.30 25.35 -4.05
CA ASN A 562 -33.77 26.41 -3.18
C ASN A 562 -33.80 27.73 -3.96
N HIS A 563 -34.86 27.99 -4.74
CA HIS A 563 -35.07 29.32 -5.32
C HIS A 563 -35.66 30.26 -4.25
N PRO A 564 -35.21 31.52 -4.14
CA PRO A 564 -35.67 32.46 -3.11
C PRO A 564 -37.09 33.03 -3.35
N SER A 565 -37.98 32.29 -4.01
CA SER A 565 -39.38 32.68 -4.16
C SER A 565 -40.31 31.56 -3.70
N VAL A 566 -41.05 31.89 -2.63
CA VAL A 566 -42.17 31.18 -2.00
C VAL A 566 -41.83 30.30 -0.79
N THR A 567 -42.39 30.73 0.33
CA THR A 567 -42.34 30.21 1.70
C THR A 567 -43.13 28.90 1.88
N MET A 568 -42.57 28.00 2.72
CA MET A 568 -43.19 26.93 3.53
C MET A 568 -44.08 25.85 2.88
N GLN A 569 -43.76 24.57 3.16
CA GLN A 569 -44.50 23.72 4.12
C GLN A 569 -43.77 22.39 4.33
N SER A 570 -43.59 21.99 5.59
CA SER A 570 -43.15 20.63 5.96
C SER A 570 -44.23 19.64 5.55
N TYR A 571 -43.92 18.69 4.68
CA TYR A 571 -44.80 17.55 4.41
C TYR A 571 -44.32 16.36 5.23
N SER A 572 -45.02 16.13 6.33
CA SER A 572 -45.26 14.76 6.81
C SER A 572 -46.26 14.13 5.85
N SER A 573 -46.01 12.91 5.37
CA SER A 573 -46.95 12.19 4.52
C SER A 573 -47.19 10.79 5.05
N ALA A 574 -48.21 10.70 5.90
CA ALA A 574 -49.00 9.50 6.04
C ALA A 574 -49.99 9.40 4.85
N ALA A 575 -49.90 8.25 4.17
CA ALA A 575 -50.94 7.50 3.45
C ALA A 575 -51.77 8.13 2.31
N PHE A 576 -51.74 7.45 1.16
CA PHE A 576 -52.91 7.27 0.28
C PHE A 576 -53.24 5.77 0.21
N ARG A 577 -54.25 5.33 0.97
CA ARG A 577 -55.14 4.25 0.53
C ARG A 577 -56.57 4.69 0.73
N ASP A 578 -57.34 4.43 -0.32
CA ASP A 578 -58.67 4.94 -0.56
C ASP A 578 -59.75 4.20 0.26
N LYS A 579 -60.87 4.90 0.42
CA LYS A 579 -62.00 4.65 1.33
C LYS A 579 -62.77 3.35 1.09
N VAL A 580 -63.23 2.71 2.19
CA VAL A 580 -64.61 2.20 2.36
C VAL A 580 -65.08 2.46 3.81
N VAL A 581 -66.36 2.80 3.93
CA VAL A 581 -67.15 3.45 5.01
C VAL A 581 -67.55 2.49 6.16
N PRO A 582 -68.02 2.98 7.33
CA PRO A 582 -67.74 2.47 8.67
C PRO A 582 -68.92 1.79 9.38
N THR A 583 -68.65 1.14 10.52
CA THR A 583 -69.61 1.08 11.65
C THR A 583 -68.85 0.92 12.98
N ASP A 584 -68.96 1.93 13.83
CA ASP A 584 -68.79 1.87 15.31
C ASP A 584 -70.15 1.42 15.92
N PRO A 585 -70.37 1.20 17.24
CA PRO A 585 -69.48 1.40 18.41
C PRO A 585 -69.57 0.32 19.53
N HIS A 586 -68.58 0.25 20.43
CA HIS A 586 -68.84 0.31 21.89
C HIS A 586 -67.56 0.36 22.74
N ASP A 587 -67.63 1.26 23.71
CA ASP A 587 -66.72 1.62 24.82
C ASP A 587 -66.88 0.62 26.03
N PRO A 588 -66.29 0.86 27.22
CA PRO A 588 -64.97 0.46 27.74
C PRO A 588 -65.07 -0.45 28.99
N ASP A 589 -63.95 -0.83 29.65
CA ASP A 589 -63.81 -0.79 31.13
C ASP A 589 -62.56 -1.51 31.71
N GLU A 590 -61.99 -0.84 32.72
CA GLU A 590 -61.42 -1.39 33.97
C GLU A 590 -60.15 -2.30 33.91
N SER A 591 -59.15 -2.21 34.79
CA SER A 591 -58.93 -1.45 36.03
C SER A 591 -57.54 -1.82 36.61
N CYS A 592 -57.00 -0.91 37.43
CA CYS A 592 -56.22 -1.15 38.66
C CYS A 592 -54.80 -1.78 38.63
N GLU A 593 -53.78 -0.89 38.69
CA GLU A 593 -52.83 -0.65 39.82
C GLU A 593 -53.15 -1.40 41.17
N PRO A 594 -52.20 -1.63 42.12
CA PRO A 594 -51.15 -0.66 42.48
C PRO A 594 -49.78 -1.16 43.01
N GLU A 595 -48.85 -0.20 42.95
CA GLU A 595 -47.77 0.21 43.88
C GLU A 595 -47.58 -0.54 45.22
N VAL A 596 -46.32 -0.74 45.61
CA VAL A 596 -45.66 -0.21 46.84
C VAL A 596 -44.18 -0.66 46.86
N ASP A 597 -43.17 0.07 47.33
CA ASP A 597 -43.02 1.46 47.75
C ASP A 597 -41.52 1.73 48.04
N SER A 598 -41.13 3.01 47.95
CA SER A 598 -40.23 3.73 48.88
C SER A 598 -38.77 3.29 49.09
N ALA A 599 -37.77 4.15 49.27
CA ALA A 599 -37.60 5.61 49.31
C ALA A 599 -36.06 5.81 49.36
N SER A 600 -35.42 6.94 48.98
CA SER A 600 -35.38 8.13 49.84
C SER A 600 -34.42 9.20 49.26
N PHE A 601 -35.00 10.37 48.99
CA PHE A 601 -34.55 11.76 49.22
C PHE A 601 -33.15 12.22 48.72
N ARG A 602 -33.08 13.16 47.74
CA ARG A 602 -33.19 14.65 47.83
C ARG A 602 -32.04 15.27 48.67
N THR A 603 -31.34 16.35 48.30
CA THR A 603 -31.65 17.54 47.48
C THR A 603 -30.40 18.45 47.43
N ARG A 604 -30.41 19.40 46.48
CA ARG A 604 -29.98 20.82 46.60
C ARG A 604 -28.74 21.22 45.78
N GLY A 605 -28.96 22.17 44.86
CA GLY A 605 -27.99 22.66 43.88
C GLY A 605 -27.22 23.92 44.25
N SER A 606 -26.36 24.33 43.31
CA SER A 606 -25.71 25.65 43.14
C SER A 606 -25.04 25.62 41.75
N SER A 607 -25.59 26.30 40.73
CA SER A 607 -25.18 27.63 40.23
C SER A 607 -23.70 27.74 39.81
N GLY A 608 -23.44 28.03 38.52
CA GLY A 608 -22.18 28.65 38.06
C GLY A 608 -21.65 28.21 36.69
N ASP A 609 -21.97 28.99 35.65
CA ASP A 609 -21.16 29.37 34.49
C ASP A 609 -20.44 28.32 33.61
N SER A 610 -21.02 28.09 32.42
CA SER A 610 -20.29 27.60 31.24
C SER A 610 -19.64 28.78 30.51
N ILE A 611 -18.33 28.95 30.68
CA ILE A 611 -17.51 29.90 29.92
C ILE A 611 -17.22 29.32 28.53
N ILE A 612 -17.61 30.13 27.54
CA ILE A 612 -17.27 30.05 26.12
C ILE A 612 -15.74 30.12 25.95
N LEU A 613 -15.14 29.18 25.22
CA LEU A 613 -13.85 29.38 24.56
C LEU A 613 -13.97 29.12 23.06
N LYS A 614 -14.15 30.24 22.35
CA LYS A 614 -13.68 30.42 20.96
C LYS A 614 -12.18 30.17 20.91
N GLY A 615 -11.73 29.40 19.92
CA GLY A 615 -10.32 29.29 19.55
C GLY A 615 -10.17 29.22 18.04
N GLU A 616 -10.15 30.39 17.40
CA GLU A 616 -9.64 30.56 16.03
C GLU A 616 -8.10 30.41 16.05
N PRO A 617 -7.48 29.65 15.13
CA PRO A 617 -6.05 29.74 14.90
C PRO A 617 -5.76 30.79 13.81
N GLN A 618 -5.22 31.92 14.24
CA GLN A 618 -4.70 32.99 13.39
C GLN A 618 -3.28 32.60 12.93
N PHE A 619 -3.12 32.32 11.64
CA PHE A 619 -1.83 32.12 10.99
C PHE A 619 -1.02 33.41 11.03
N LEU A 620 0.18 33.36 11.62
CA LEU A 620 1.17 34.43 11.54
C LEU A 620 2.06 34.23 10.32
N TYR A 621 1.99 35.20 9.41
CA TYR A 621 3.10 35.60 8.56
C TYR A 621 4.21 36.20 9.44
N GLY A 622 5.45 35.77 9.19
CA GLY A 622 6.68 36.30 9.75
C GLY A 622 7.86 35.68 9.05
#